data_AF-A0A1S3P7G8-F1
#
_entry.id   AF-A0A1S3P7G8-F1
#
_cell.length_a   1.000
_cell.length_b   1.000
_cell.length_c   1.000
_cell.angle_alpha   90.00
_cell.angle_beta   90.00
_cell.angle_gamma   90.00
#
_symmetry.space_group_name_H-M   'P 1'
#
loop_
_entity.id
_entity.type
_entity.pdbx_description
1 polymer ?
#
loop_
_entity_poly.entity_id
_entity_poly.type
_entity_poly.pdbx_seq_one_letter_code
_entity_poly.pdbx_strand_id
1 'polypeptide(L)'
;MVTDNSRNWRFRYQLAGQLILIMELYSHDDVYNYLRQIALTLCSDKVSEVRWISYQLVVEILQKMYACGARELGLNFINELIVRFCHCPKWVGRQAFAFICQAIVEEDCMPMDQFAQHLLPSLLSLSLDPVANVRVLVAKAMRQSVMEKAYFKEPGSAYLEELEETVMTLQADKDRDVRFFASLDPNMMLMDTSALI
;
A
#
# COMPACT_ATOMS: atom_id res chain seq x y z
N MET A 1 -14.40 32.75 8.77
CA MET A 1 -14.69 31.63 7.85
C MET A 1 -14.18 30.36 8.51
N VAL A 2 -15.06 29.52 9.07
CA VAL A 2 -14.63 28.20 9.56
C VAL A 2 -14.48 27.31 8.34
N THR A 3 -13.25 26.96 7.98
CA THR A 3 -13.01 25.93 6.96
C THR A 3 -13.58 24.62 7.48
N ASP A 4 -14.72 24.21 6.94
CA ASP A 4 -15.35 22.94 7.29
C ASP A 4 -14.51 21.78 6.71
N ASN A 5 -13.54 21.35 7.50
CA ASN A 5 -12.61 20.26 7.20
C ASN A 5 -13.37 18.94 6.92
N SER A 6 -14.57 18.76 7.47
CA SER A 6 -15.36 17.54 7.29
C SER A 6 -16.03 17.46 5.91
N ARG A 7 -16.45 18.61 5.36
CA ARG A 7 -17.15 18.68 4.06
C ARG A 7 -16.21 18.91 2.89
N ASN A 8 -15.15 19.69 3.07
CA ASN A 8 -14.26 20.05 1.96
C ASN A 8 -13.17 19.00 1.72
N TRP A 9 -13.46 18.01 0.86
CA TRP A 9 -12.48 16.99 0.49
C TRP A 9 -11.25 17.56 -0.25
N ARG A 10 -11.41 18.66 -0.99
CA ARG A 10 -10.28 19.32 -1.68
C ARG A 10 -9.28 19.90 -0.68
N PHE A 11 -9.76 20.45 0.43
CA PHE A 11 -8.89 20.89 1.51
C PHE A 11 -8.11 19.72 2.10
N ARG A 12 -8.76 18.58 2.36
CA ARG A 12 -8.08 17.38 2.90
C ARG A 12 -7.07 16.78 1.91
N TYR A 13 -7.42 16.77 0.62
CA TYR A 13 -6.50 16.40 -0.46
C TYR A 13 -5.28 17.32 -0.50
N GLN A 14 -5.50 18.65 -0.47
CA GLN A 14 -4.42 19.64 -0.44
C GLN A 14 -3.57 19.49 0.82
N LEU A 15 -4.18 19.24 1.99
CA LEU A 15 -3.46 18.98 3.23
C LEU A 15 -2.51 17.80 3.08
N ALA A 16 -2.97 16.66 2.57
CA ALA A 16 -2.11 15.51 2.33
C ALA A 16 -0.93 15.85 1.42
N GLY A 17 -1.19 16.52 0.30
CA GLY A 17 -0.15 16.93 -0.64
C GLY A 17 0.85 17.92 -0.02
N GLN A 18 0.40 18.88 0.77
CA GLN A 18 1.31 19.80 1.47
C GLN A 18 2.14 19.08 2.52
N LEU A 19 1.56 18.14 3.28
CA LEU A 19 2.30 17.35 4.28
C LEU A 19 3.42 16.52 3.66
N ILE A 20 3.21 15.95 2.47
CA ILE A 20 4.25 15.28 1.68
C ILE A 20 5.41 16.26 1.41
N LEU A 21 5.12 17.44 0.86
CA LEU A 21 6.14 18.42 0.46
C LEU A 21 6.97 18.97 1.62
N ILE A 22 6.38 19.08 2.82
CA ILE A 22 7.05 19.64 4.00
C ILE A 22 7.61 18.57 4.94
N MET A 23 7.48 17.28 4.60
CA MET A 23 7.86 16.15 5.46
C MET A 23 9.31 16.25 5.95
N GLU A 24 10.21 16.70 5.08
CA GLU A 24 11.63 16.82 5.40
C GLU A 24 11.93 17.84 6.50
N LEU A 25 11.06 18.85 6.68
CA LEU A 25 11.24 19.93 7.66
C LEU A 25 11.02 19.47 9.11
N TYR A 26 10.40 18.30 9.31
CA TYR A 26 10.07 17.78 10.64
C TYR A 26 11.04 16.68 11.07
N SER A 27 11.25 16.55 12.38
CA SER A 27 11.95 15.41 12.96
C SER A 27 11.14 14.13 12.78
N HIS A 28 11.77 12.96 12.79
CA HIS A 28 11.04 11.69 12.72
C HIS A 28 10.10 11.51 13.92
N ASP A 29 10.46 12.01 15.10
CA ASP A 29 9.58 12.04 16.26
C ASP A 29 8.32 12.88 16.03
N ASP A 30 8.45 14.09 15.49
CA ASP A 30 7.30 14.96 15.21
C ASP A 30 6.38 14.35 14.13
N VAL A 31 6.98 13.79 13.08
CA VAL A 31 6.24 13.08 12.04
C VAL A 31 5.43 11.92 12.64
N TYR A 32 6.06 11.11 13.48
CA TYR A 32 5.42 9.96 14.11
C TYR A 32 4.33 10.37 15.12
N ASN A 33 4.60 11.38 15.95
CA ASN A 33 3.69 11.80 17.01
C ASN A 33 2.49 12.60 16.50
N TYR A 34 2.67 13.39 15.44
CA TYR A 34 1.65 14.33 14.97
C TYR A 34 1.10 14.02 13.57
N LEU A 35 1.96 13.74 12.59
CA LEU A 35 1.53 13.59 11.20
C LEU A 35 0.95 12.19 10.89
N ARG A 36 1.47 11.17 11.57
CA ARG A 36 1.01 9.78 11.46
C ARG A 36 -0.50 9.63 11.58
N GLN A 37 -1.12 10.23 12.61
CA GLN A 37 -2.56 10.10 12.83
C GLN A 37 -3.39 10.82 11.76
N ILE A 38 -2.86 11.89 11.18
CA ILE A 38 -3.48 12.57 10.05
C ILE A 38 -3.49 11.64 8.84
N ALA A 39 -2.34 11.03 8.50
CA ALA A 39 -2.24 10.08 7.40
C ALA A 39 -3.22 8.91 7.55
N LEU A 40 -3.24 8.25 8.72
CA LEU A 40 -4.15 7.13 8.99
C LEU A 40 -5.63 7.52 8.87
N THR A 41 -5.98 8.75 9.23
CA THR A 41 -7.35 9.27 9.10
C THR A 41 -7.70 9.50 7.64
N LEU A 42 -6.80 10.07 6.85
CA LEU A 42 -7.01 10.35 5.42
C LEU A 42 -7.05 9.06 4.57
N CYS A 43 -6.31 8.02 4.95
CA CYS A 43 -6.41 6.69 4.33
C CYS A 43 -7.81 6.07 4.45
N SER A 44 -8.60 6.53 5.43
CA SER A 44 -9.99 6.11 5.67
C SER A 44 -11.03 7.10 5.12
N ASP A 45 -10.62 8.09 4.32
CA ASP A 45 -11.52 9.12 3.81
C ASP A 45 -12.66 8.54 2.95
N LYS A 46 -13.80 9.22 2.94
CA LYS A 46 -14.95 8.85 2.09
C LYS A 46 -14.66 9.03 0.59
N VAL A 47 -13.79 9.97 0.23
CA VAL A 47 -13.44 10.29 -1.17
C VAL A 47 -12.20 9.51 -1.59
N SER A 48 -12.26 8.81 -2.72
CA SER A 48 -11.17 7.98 -3.24
C SER A 48 -9.89 8.77 -3.49
N GLU A 49 -9.99 9.97 -4.04
CA GLU A 49 -8.85 10.79 -4.42
C GLU A 49 -8.07 11.25 -3.18
N VAL A 50 -8.77 11.49 -2.06
CA VAL A 50 -8.13 11.78 -0.77
C VAL A 50 -7.40 10.55 -0.24
N ARG A 51 -8.01 9.36 -0.36
CA ARG A 51 -7.35 8.11 0.04
C ARG A 51 -6.09 7.85 -0.78
N TRP A 52 -6.15 8.06 -2.09
CA TRP A 52 -5.02 7.84 -2.99
C TRP A 52 -3.78 8.65 -2.60
N ILE A 53 -3.93 9.98 -2.45
CA ILE A 53 -2.82 10.84 -2.03
C ILE A 53 -2.34 10.52 -0.61
N SER A 54 -3.22 10.03 0.27
CA SER A 54 -2.81 9.65 1.62
C SER A 54 -1.99 8.37 1.69
N TYR A 55 -2.07 7.47 0.70
CA TYR A 55 -1.19 6.31 0.62
C TYR A 55 0.26 6.76 0.34
N GLN A 56 0.43 7.76 -0.53
CA GLN A 56 1.72 8.41 -0.76
C GLN A 56 2.25 9.10 0.52
N LEU A 57 1.37 9.74 1.28
CA LEU A 57 1.76 10.29 2.60
C LEU A 57 2.22 9.20 3.58
N VAL A 58 1.63 8.00 3.56
CA VAL A 58 2.09 6.86 4.37
C VAL A 58 3.49 6.42 3.96
N VAL A 59 3.75 6.33 2.66
CA VAL A 59 5.07 6.00 2.08
C VAL A 59 6.13 6.97 2.58
N GLU A 60 5.90 8.28 2.46
CA GLU A 60 6.82 9.33 2.92
C GLU A 60 7.13 9.23 4.42
N ILE A 61 6.11 8.94 5.24
CA ILE A 61 6.29 8.77 6.69
C ILE A 61 7.19 7.56 6.97
N LEU A 62 6.93 6.42 6.32
CA LEU A 62 7.76 5.22 6.48
C LEU A 62 9.20 5.48 6.01
N GLN A 63 9.35 6.10 4.84
CA GLN A 63 10.66 6.46 4.30
C GLN A 63 11.47 7.30 5.27
N LYS A 64 10.84 8.33 5.88
CA LYS A 64 11.47 9.16 6.90
C LYS A 64 11.95 8.33 8.10
N MET A 65 11.14 7.39 8.60
CA MET A 65 11.52 6.54 9.73
C MET A 65 12.76 5.71 9.40
N TYR A 66 12.79 5.06 8.24
CA TYR A 66 13.92 4.22 7.82
C TYR A 66 15.16 5.05 7.49
N ALA A 67 15.02 6.20 6.81
CA ALA A 67 16.12 7.10 6.47
C ALA A 67 16.78 7.71 7.72
N CYS A 68 16.02 7.99 8.77
CA CYS A 68 16.54 8.46 10.06
C CYS A 68 17.03 7.34 10.98
N GLY A 69 16.94 6.07 10.58
CA GLY A 69 17.31 4.93 11.42
C GLY A 69 16.33 4.63 12.56
N ALA A 70 15.15 5.27 12.58
CA ALA A 70 14.10 5.10 13.59
C ALA A 70 13.26 3.83 13.33
N ARG A 71 13.92 2.68 13.27
CA ARG A 71 13.31 1.39 12.89
C ARG A 71 12.16 0.99 13.79
N GLU A 72 12.26 1.20 15.10
CA GLU A 72 11.19 0.87 16.05
C GLU A 72 9.90 1.67 15.78
N LEU A 73 10.03 2.96 15.46
CA LEU A 73 8.89 3.79 15.06
C LEU A 73 8.30 3.33 13.73
N GLY A 74 9.14 2.96 12.76
CA GLY A 74 8.71 2.35 11.50
C GLY A 74 7.88 1.09 11.71
N LEU A 75 8.37 0.17 12.56
CA LEU A 75 7.67 -1.08 12.90
C LEU A 75 6.35 -0.83 13.64
N ASN A 76 6.33 0.10 14.59
CA ASN A 76 5.09 0.46 15.27
C ASN A 76 4.06 1.05 14.29
N PHE A 77 4.51 1.86 13.33
CA PHE A 77 3.62 2.39 12.30
C PHE A 77 3.09 1.30 11.37
N ILE A 78 3.93 0.34 10.95
CA ILE A 78 3.52 -0.83 10.19
C ILE A 78 2.45 -1.64 10.93
N ASN A 79 2.64 -1.89 12.23
CA ASN A 79 1.66 -2.59 13.05
C ASN A 79 0.31 -1.84 13.10
N GLU A 80 0.33 -0.51 13.17
CA GLU A 80 -0.91 0.29 13.10
C GLU A 80 -1.60 0.17 11.73
N LEU A 81 -0.83 0.14 10.63
CA LEU A 81 -1.38 -0.06 9.29
C LEU A 81 -2.07 -1.42 9.17
N ILE A 82 -1.45 -2.49 9.68
CA ILE A 82 -2.01 -3.85 9.67
C ILE A 82 -3.30 -3.90 10.48
N VAL A 83 -3.25 -3.46 11.74
CA VAL A 83 -4.41 -3.49 12.65
C VAL A 83 -5.57 -2.67 12.08
N ARG A 84 -5.29 -1.50 11.50
CA ARG A 84 -6.34 -0.58 11.03
C ARG A 84 -6.91 -0.94 9.67
N PHE A 85 -6.08 -1.41 8.74
CA PHE A 85 -6.47 -1.62 7.35
C PHE A 85 -6.57 -3.09 6.95
N CYS A 86 -5.56 -3.92 7.24
CA CYS A 86 -5.63 -5.35 6.91
C CYS A 86 -6.77 -6.06 7.64
N HIS A 87 -6.94 -5.77 8.94
CA HIS A 87 -8.01 -6.33 9.76
C HIS A 87 -9.28 -5.46 9.78
N CYS A 88 -9.41 -4.50 8.86
CA CYS A 88 -10.58 -3.62 8.83
C CYS A 88 -11.87 -4.43 8.60
N PRO A 89 -12.94 -4.22 9.37
CA PRO A 89 -14.20 -4.92 9.15
C PRO A 89 -14.82 -4.57 7.80
N LYS A 90 -14.56 -3.37 7.28
CA LYS A 90 -15.03 -2.92 5.96
C LYS A 90 -14.03 -3.32 4.89
N TRP A 91 -14.51 -3.93 3.81
CA TRP A 91 -13.70 -4.32 2.67
C TRP A 91 -12.91 -3.15 2.05
N VAL A 92 -13.46 -1.92 2.05
CA VAL A 92 -12.76 -0.72 1.58
C VAL A 92 -11.48 -0.44 2.37
N GLY A 93 -11.46 -0.72 3.67
CA GLY A 93 -10.24 -0.59 4.48
C GLY A 93 -9.19 -1.66 4.14
N ARG A 94 -9.63 -2.89 3.85
CA ARG A 94 -8.73 -3.97 3.43
C ARG A 94 -8.16 -3.75 2.03
N GLN A 95 -8.95 -3.16 1.14
CA GLN A 95 -8.45 -2.64 -0.14
C GLN A 95 -7.38 -1.55 0.06
N ALA A 96 -7.60 -0.63 0.99
CA ALA A 96 -6.61 0.40 1.31
C ALA A 96 -5.28 -0.23 1.75
N PHE A 97 -5.31 -1.32 2.52
CA PHE A 97 -4.09 -2.04 2.88
C PHE A 97 -3.33 -2.55 1.66
N ALA A 98 -4.03 -3.20 0.71
CA ALA A 98 -3.40 -3.68 -0.52
C ALA A 98 -2.77 -2.53 -1.34
N PHE A 99 -3.45 -1.40 -1.47
CA PHE A 99 -2.88 -0.21 -2.13
C PHE A 99 -1.68 0.39 -1.39
N ILE A 100 -1.71 0.43 -0.06
CA ILE A 100 -0.59 0.92 0.75
C ILE A 100 0.63 0.01 0.56
N CYS A 101 0.45 -1.31 0.63
CA CYS A 101 1.53 -2.26 0.36
C CYS A 101 2.10 -2.11 -1.06
N GLN A 102 1.22 -1.93 -2.05
CA GLN A 102 1.64 -1.68 -3.43
C GLN A 102 2.50 -0.41 -3.53
N ALA A 103 2.03 0.71 -2.97
CA ALA A 103 2.76 1.98 -3.00
C ALA A 103 4.12 1.89 -2.28
N ILE A 104 4.18 1.22 -1.13
CA ILE A 104 5.43 0.99 -0.38
C ILE A 104 6.47 0.26 -1.23
N VAL A 105 6.02 -0.76 -1.98
CA VAL A 105 6.89 -1.53 -2.87
C VAL A 105 7.30 -0.69 -4.07
N GLU A 106 6.38 -0.01 -4.74
CA GLU A 106 6.67 0.80 -5.93
C GLU A 106 7.68 1.93 -5.66
N GLU A 107 7.57 2.59 -4.51
CA GLU A 107 8.41 3.73 -4.13
C GLU A 107 9.72 3.34 -3.41
N ASP A 108 9.98 2.04 -3.20
CA ASP A 108 11.18 1.53 -2.50
C ASP A 108 11.46 2.23 -1.15
N CYS A 109 10.39 2.54 -0.41
CA CYS A 109 10.49 3.42 0.77
C CYS A 109 11.11 2.76 2.01
N MET A 110 11.34 1.44 1.96
CA MET A 110 11.95 0.66 3.03
C MET A 110 12.73 -0.53 2.44
N PRO A 111 13.69 -1.12 3.18
CA PRO A 111 14.34 -2.35 2.75
C PRO A 111 13.34 -3.49 2.47
N MET A 112 13.52 -4.23 1.37
CA MET A 112 12.56 -5.26 0.97
C MET A 112 12.50 -6.45 1.93
N ASP A 113 13.57 -6.74 2.68
CA ASP A 113 13.54 -7.73 3.76
C ASP A 113 12.57 -7.32 4.88
N GLN A 114 12.50 -6.03 5.19
CA GLN A 114 11.58 -5.51 6.20
C GLN A 114 10.14 -5.55 5.69
N PHE A 115 9.90 -5.25 4.41
CA PHE A 115 8.58 -5.43 3.79
C PHE A 115 8.16 -6.91 3.82
N ALA A 116 9.04 -7.81 3.38
CA ALA A 116 8.79 -9.25 3.33
C ALA A 116 8.52 -9.84 4.71
N GLN A 117 9.22 -9.36 5.74
CA GLN A 117 9.03 -9.83 7.11
C GLN A 117 7.73 -9.31 7.74
N HIS A 118 7.36 -8.06 7.52
CA HIS A 118 6.34 -7.40 8.34
C HIS A 118 5.02 -7.09 7.62
N LEU A 119 5.03 -6.84 6.31
CA LEU A 119 3.83 -6.45 5.56
C LEU A 119 3.34 -7.56 4.63
N LEU A 120 4.27 -8.29 4.00
CA LEU A 120 3.94 -9.33 3.03
C LEU A 120 2.99 -10.40 3.59
N PRO A 121 3.19 -10.98 4.78
CA PRO A 121 2.28 -12.02 5.28
C PRO A 121 0.83 -11.53 5.42
N SER A 122 0.66 -10.28 5.86
CA SER A 122 -0.66 -9.65 5.95
C SER A 122 -1.26 -9.40 4.56
N LEU A 123 -0.46 -8.99 3.58
CA LEU A 123 -0.91 -8.82 2.19
C LEU A 123 -1.37 -10.15 1.59
N LEU A 124 -0.57 -11.21 1.75
CA LEU A 124 -0.90 -12.55 1.24
C LEU A 124 -2.15 -13.12 1.90
N SER A 125 -2.40 -12.83 3.19
CA SER A 125 -3.63 -13.25 3.86
C SER A 125 -4.90 -12.71 3.21
N LEU A 126 -4.83 -11.54 2.55
CA LEU A 126 -5.96 -10.95 1.81
C LEU A 126 -6.24 -11.64 0.46
N SER A 127 -5.36 -12.53 -0.02
CA SER A 127 -5.64 -13.34 -1.21
C SER A 127 -6.83 -14.29 -1.00
N LEU A 128 -7.20 -14.57 0.24
CA LEU A 128 -8.35 -15.39 0.62
C LEU A 128 -9.55 -14.55 1.10
N ASP A 129 -9.52 -13.23 0.92
CA ASP A 129 -10.59 -12.35 1.38
C ASP A 129 -11.95 -12.76 0.80
N PRO A 130 -13.05 -12.74 1.56
CA PRO A 130 -14.36 -13.07 1.03
C PRO A 130 -14.81 -12.16 -0.13
N VAL A 131 -14.30 -10.92 -0.21
CA VAL A 131 -14.70 -9.92 -1.20
C VAL A 131 -13.73 -9.94 -2.38
N ALA A 132 -14.26 -10.23 -3.58
CA ALA A 132 -13.47 -10.30 -4.82
C ALA A 132 -12.69 -9.00 -5.10
N ASN A 133 -13.29 -7.84 -4.87
CA ASN A 133 -12.64 -6.54 -5.07
C ASN A 133 -11.38 -6.35 -4.20
N VAL A 134 -11.28 -7.02 -3.04
CA VAL A 134 -10.04 -7.02 -2.24
C VAL A 134 -9.01 -7.91 -2.91
N ARG A 135 -9.40 -9.14 -3.28
CA ARG A 135 -8.52 -10.10 -3.96
C ARG A 135 -7.98 -9.59 -5.30
N VAL A 136 -8.77 -8.82 -6.06
CA VAL A 136 -8.32 -8.14 -7.29
C VAL A 136 -7.13 -7.22 -7.02
N LEU A 137 -7.15 -6.46 -5.92
CA LEU A 137 -6.06 -5.56 -5.58
C LEU A 137 -4.83 -6.30 -5.08
N VAL A 138 -5.01 -7.42 -4.36
CA VAL A 138 -3.90 -8.30 -4.01
C VAL A 138 -3.25 -8.86 -5.27
N ALA A 139 -4.05 -9.35 -6.22
CA ALA A 139 -3.53 -9.83 -7.51
C ALA A 139 -2.73 -8.76 -8.26
N LYS A 140 -3.23 -7.51 -8.29
CA LYS A 140 -2.49 -6.37 -8.87
C LYS A 140 -1.18 -6.10 -8.13
N ALA A 141 -1.22 -5.91 -6.81
CA ALA A 141 -0.03 -5.65 -6.02
C ALA A 141 1.03 -6.74 -6.19
N MET A 142 0.60 -8.01 -6.22
CA MET A 142 1.47 -9.17 -6.44
C MET A 142 2.12 -9.13 -7.82
N ARG A 143 1.32 -9.04 -8.88
CA ARG A 143 1.79 -9.17 -10.26
C ARG A 143 2.51 -7.93 -10.77
N GLN A 144 2.10 -6.74 -10.36
CA GLN A 144 2.60 -5.49 -10.91
C GLN A 144 3.78 -4.91 -10.12
N SER A 145 3.94 -5.30 -8.84
CA SER A 145 4.89 -4.62 -7.95
C SER A 145 5.73 -5.61 -7.13
N VAL A 146 5.12 -6.46 -6.30
CA VAL A 146 5.85 -7.37 -5.38
C VAL A 146 6.73 -8.33 -6.16
N MET A 147 6.15 -9.12 -7.08
CA MET A 147 6.91 -10.11 -7.84
C MET A 147 7.92 -9.48 -8.80
N GLU A 148 7.82 -8.17 -9.07
CA GLU A 148 8.76 -7.46 -9.95
C GLU A 148 10.07 -7.07 -9.25
N LYS A 149 10.10 -7.06 -7.91
CA LYS A 149 11.34 -6.74 -7.18
C LYS A 149 12.35 -7.86 -7.27
N ALA A 150 13.60 -7.50 -7.56
CA ALA A 150 14.73 -8.44 -7.65
C ALA A 150 14.85 -9.32 -6.38
N TYR A 151 14.62 -8.74 -5.21
CA TYR A 151 14.63 -9.44 -3.91
C TYR A 151 13.77 -10.72 -3.89
N PHE A 152 12.64 -10.74 -4.60
CA PHE A 152 11.75 -11.90 -4.67
C PHE A 152 12.04 -12.82 -5.86
N LYS A 153 12.78 -12.36 -6.87
CA LYS A 153 13.13 -13.13 -8.07
C LYS A 153 14.44 -13.92 -7.93
N GLU A 154 15.25 -13.61 -6.93
CA GLU A 154 16.54 -14.27 -6.74
C GLU A 154 16.38 -15.78 -6.45
N PRO A 155 17.12 -16.67 -7.17
CA PRO A 155 17.12 -18.10 -6.89
C PRO A 155 17.51 -18.37 -5.44
N GLY A 156 16.62 -19.05 -4.69
CA GLY A 156 16.81 -19.32 -3.27
C GLY A 156 16.17 -18.31 -2.32
N SER A 157 15.40 -17.34 -2.83
CA SER A 157 14.53 -16.50 -1.99
C SER A 157 13.57 -17.37 -1.17
N ALA A 158 13.54 -17.16 0.15
CA ALA A 158 12.68 -17.89 1.07
C ALA A 158 11.17 -17.65 0.83
N TYR A 159 10.83 -16.63 0.05
CA TYR A 159 9.46 -16.21 -0.21
C TYR A 159 8.94 -16.64 -1.58
N LEU A 160 9.81 -17.08 -2.51
CA LEU A 160 9.43 -17.34 -3.89
C LEU A 160 8.31 -18.37 -4.00
N GLU A 161 8.42 -19.48 -3.27
CA GLU A 161 7.42 -20.56 -3.26
C GLU A 161 6.05 -20.05 -2.77
N GLU A 162 6.02 -19.30 -1.66
CA GLU A 162 4.79 -18.73 -1.09
C GLU A 162 4.11 -17.72 -2.04
N LEU A 163 4.92 -16.89 -2.72
CA LEU A 163 4.43 -15.92 -3.70
C LEU A 163 3.84 -16.62 -4.93
N GLU A 164 4.52 -17.65 -5.45
CA GLU A 164 4.05 -18.45 -6.58
C GLU A 164 2.76 -19.19 -6.25
N GLU A 165 2.67 -19.83 -5.07
CA GLU A 165 1.46 -20.51 -4.61
C GLU A 165 0.28 -19.53 -4.46
N THR A 166 0.54 -18.35 -3.90
CA THR A 166 -0.49 -17.31 -3.78
C THR A 166 -0.99 -16.86 -5.15
N VAL A 167 -0.10 -16.67 -6.12
CA VAL A 167 -0.50 -16.28 -7.48
C VAL A 167 -1.25 -17.40 -8.18
N MET A 168 -0.83 -18.66 -8.06
CA MET A 168 -1.57 -19.80 -8.61
C MET A 168 -3.00 -19.87 -8.04
N THR A 169 -3.15 -19.62 -6.73
CA THR A 169 -4.46 -19.54 -6.07
C THR A 169 -5.33 -18.43 -6.67
N LEU A 170 -4.77 -17.23 -6.87
CA LEU A 170 -5.49 -16.10 -7.47
C LEU A 170 -5.82 -16.33 -8.96
N GLN A 171 -4.97 -17.05 -9.70
CA GLN A 171 -5.23 -17.44 -11.10
C GLN A 171 -6.34 -18.49 -11.22
N ALA A 172 -6.53 -19.30 -10.19
CA ALA A 172 -7.62 -20.28 -10.07
C ALA A 172 -8.87 -19.72 -9.35
N ASP A 173 -8.91 -18.43 -9.02
CA ASP A 173 -10.00 -17.81 -8.25
C ASP A 173 -11.36 -17.99 -8.95
N LYS A 174 -12.45 -18.04 -8.19
CA LYS A 174 -13.82 -18.11 -8.73
C LYS A 174 -14.22 -16.85 -9.52
N ASP A 175 -13.69 -15.69 -9.13
CA ASP A 175 -14.00 -14.41 -9.74
C ASP A 175 -13.17 -14.16 -11.00
N ARG A 176 -13.82 -13.68 -12.08
CA ARG A 176 -13.17 -13.48 -13.38
C ARG A 176 -12.11 -12.39 -13.32
N ASP A 177 -12.36 -11.30 -12.61
CA ASP A 177 -11.46 -10.15 -12.58
C ASP A 177 -10.20 -10.50 -11.77
N VAL A 178 -10.36 -11.27 -10.70
CA VAL A 178 -9.22 -11.78 -9.92
C VAL A 178 -8.30 -12.62 -10.81
N ARG A 179 -8.86 -13.60 -11.55
CA ARG A 179 -8.07 -14.42 -12.48
C ARG A 179 -7.37 -13.59 -13.56
N PHE A 180 -8.07 -12.59 -14.11
CA PHE A 180 -7.54 -11.70 -15.12
C PHE A 180 -6.32 -10.93 -14.61
N PHE A 181 -6.44 -10.25 -13.46
CA PHE A 181 -5.33 -9.47 -12.89
C PHE A 181 -4.19 -10.35 -12.36
N ALA A 182 -4.47 -11.58 -11.91
CA ALA A 182 -3.46 -12.53 -11.49
C ALA A 182 -2.66 -13.15 -12.65
N SER A 183 -3.23 -13.15 -13.86
CA SER A 183 -2.60 -13.72 -15.06
C SER A 183 -1.95 -12.66 -15.97
N LEU A 184 -2.16 -11.37 -15.67
CA LEU A 184 -1.59 -10.28 -16.45
C LEU A 184 -0.06 -10.29 -16.34
N ASP A 185 0.59 -10.17 -17.50
CA ASP A 185 2.01 -9.87 -17.61
C ASP A 185 2.19 -8.34 -17.46
N PRO A 186 3.03 -7.87 -16.53
CA PRO A 186 3.32 -6.44 -16.37
C PRO A 186 3.73 -5.75 -17.67
N ASN A 187 4.41 -6.46 -18.58
CA ASN A 187 4.87 -5.89 -19.86
C ASN A 187 3.73 -5.59 -20.84
N MET A 188 2.55 -6.20 -20.68
CA MET A 188 1.38 -5.89 -21.52
C MET A 188 0.73 -4.56 -21.16
N MET A 189 0.90 -4.04 -19.93
CA MET A 189 0.29 -2.78 -19.47
C MET A 189 0.97 -1.53 -20.07
N LEU A 190 2.25 -1.63 -20.45
CA LEU A 190 3.00 -0.51 -21.04
C LEU A 190 2.55 -0.17 -22.47
N MET A 191 1.86 -1.09 -23.16
CA MET A 191 1.38 -0.85 -24.53
C MET A 191 0.04 -0.11 -24.60
N ASP A 192 -0.83 -0.30 -23.59
CA ASP A 192 -2.19 0.28 -23.59
C ASP A 192 -2.25 1.74 -23.15
N THR A 193 -1.30 2.21 -22.34
CA THR A 193 -1.27 3.63 -21.89
C THR A 193 -0.70 4.57 -22.93
N SER A 194 0.16 4.09 -23.83
CA SER A 194 0.64 4.85 -25.00
C SER A 194 -0.41 5.03 -26.10
N ALA A 195 -1.53 4.31 -26.05
CA ALA A 195 -2.63 4.44 -27.01
C ALA A 195 -3.69 5.49 -26.59
N LEU A 196 -3.51 6.14 -25.42
CA LEU A 196 -4.46 7.08 -24.83
C LEU A 196 -3.86 8.48 -24.54
N ILE A 197 -2.71 8.81 -25.15
CA ILE A 197 -2.15 10.18 -25.17
C ILE A 197 -2.30 10.76 -26.57
#